data_AF-A0A3N2JFF6-F1
#
_entry.id   AF-A0A3N2JFF6-F1
#
_cell.length_a   1.000
_cell.length_b   1.000
_cell.length_c   1.000
_cell.angle_alpha   90.00
_cell.angle_beta   90.00
_cell.angle_gamma   90.00
#
_symmetry.space_group_name_H-M   'P 1'
#
loop_
_entity.id
_entity.type
_entity.pdbx_description
1 polymer ?
#
loop_
_entity_poly.entity_id
_entity_poly.type
_entity_poly.pdbx_seq_one_letter_code
_entity_poly.pdbx_strand_id
1 'polypeptide(L)'
;MSKKKKHDDDVDLPTKVVTLALTVAAGWVAQKAVGQVWKKATGNDAPTDTDDPEVGIVQAVTFAAVAGAAAVLARRLAASQAGRLTGRFFGSEPPADIVD
;
A
#
# COMPACT_ATOMS: atom_id res chain seq x y z
N MET A 1 -18.94 -12.15 46.27
CA MET A 1 -19.86 -11.72 45.19
C MET A 1 -19.01 -11.46 43.94
N SER A 2 -18.73 -12.50 43.13
CA SER A 2 -17.78 -12.40 42.00
C SER A 2 -18.53 -12.32 40.68
N LYS A 3 -18.52 -11.15 40.03
CA LYS A 3 -19.08 -10.99 38.68
C LYS A 3 -18.18 -11.73 37.68
N LYS A 4 -18.71 -12.81 37.07
CA LYS A 4 -18.11 -13.51 35.93
C LYS A 4 -17.91 -12.54 34.76
N LYS A 5 -16.69 -12.43 34.25
CA LYS A 5 -16.37 -11.85 32.93
C LYS A 5 -17.02 -12.72 31.84
N LYS A 6 -17.88 -12.12 31.01
CA LYS A 6 -18.34 -12.72 29.75
C LYS A 6 -17.20 -12.63 28.72
N HIS A 7 -17.00 -13.73 27.98
CA HIS A 7 -16.04 -13.89 26.87
C HIS A 7 -16.36 -12.95 25.70
N ASP A 8 -15.31 -12.36 25.12
CA ASP A 8 -15.30 -11.55 23.89
C ASP A 8 -14.92 -12.40 22.65
N ASP A 9 -15.08 -13.72 22.70
CA ASP A 9 -14.45 -14.64 21.73
C ASP A 9 -15.31 -14.91 20.47
N ASP A 10 -16.61 -14.63 20.53
CA ASP A 10 -17.55 -14.94 19.43
C ASP A 10 -17.55 -13.90 18.30
N VAL A 11 -17.13 -12.66 18.56
CA VAL A 11 -16.97 -11.63 17.53
C VAL A 11 -15.61 -11.78 16.82
N ASP A 12 -14.64 -12.39 17.49
CA ASP A 12 -13.27 -12.55 17.03
C ASP A 12 -13.11 -13.68 16.01
N LEU A 13 -13.67 -14.87 16.27
CA LEU A 13 -13.51 -16.02 15.36
C LEU A 13 -14.07 -15.77 13.94
N PRO A 14 -15.35 -15.42 13.75
CA PRO A 14 -15.93 -15.22 12.42
C PRO A 14 -15.26 -14.03 11.70
N THR A 15 -14.96 -12.95 12.43
CA THR A 15 -14.26 -11.79 11.85
C THR A 15 -12.84 -12.15 11.42
N LYS A 16 -12.09 -12.92 12.22
CA LYS A 16 -10.74 -13.40 11.87
C LYS A 16 -10.78 -14.30 10.64
N VAL A 17 -11.74 -15.21 10.55
CA VAL A 17 -11.91 -16.09 9.37
C VAL A 17 -12.24 -15.27 8.12
N VAL A 18 -13.15 -14.31 8.21
CA VAL A 18 -13.50 -13.43 7.09
C VAL A 18 -12.30 -12.57 6.69
N THR A 19 -11.57 -12.01 7.65
CA THR A 19 -10.38 -11.20 7.40
C THR A 19 -9.28 -12.01 6.74
N LEU A 20 -9.06 -13.25 7.19
CA LEU A 20 -8.10 -14.16 6.57
C LEU A 20 -8.51 -14.51 5.14
N ALA A 21 -9.77 -14.88 4.92
CA ALA A 21 -10.29 -15.19 3.59
C ALA A 21 -10.17 -13.99 2.63
N LEU A 22 -10.49 -12.77 3.11
CA LEU A 22 -10.32 -11.54 2.34
C LEU A 22 -8.86 -11.26 2.03
N THR A 23 -7.95 -11.48 2.97
CA THR A 23 -6.51 -11.28 2.76
C THR A 23 -5.98 -12.24 1.69
N VAL A 24 -6.38 -13.51 1.75
CA VAL A 24 -6.00 -14.52 0.74
C VAL A 24 -6.58 -14.16 -0.63
N ALA A 25 -7.86 -13.79 -0.69
CA ALA A 25 -8.50 -13.36 -1.93
C ALA A 25 -7.83 -12.10 -2.51
N ALA A 26 -7.48 -11.13 -1.68
CA ALA A 26 -6.75 -9.93 -2.08
C ALA A 26 -5.35 -10.29 -2.62
N GLY A 27 -4.64 -11.21 -1.98
CA GLY A 27 -3.37 -11.73 -2.47
C GLY A 27 -3.48 -12.39 -3.84
N TRP A 28 -4.52 -13.20 -4.06
CA TRP A 28 -4.77 -13.86 -5.34
C TRP A 28 -5.11 -12.85 -6.46
N VAL A 29 -5.98 -11.88 -6.16
CA VAL A 29 -6.31 -10.79 -7.08
C VAL A 29 -5.08 -9.95 -7.39
N ALA A 30 -4.24 -9.65 -6.39
CA ALA A 30 -2.99 -8.94 -6.58
C ALA A 30 -2.05 -9.70 -7.51
N GLN A 31 -1.86 -11.01 -7.33
CA GLN A 31 -1.04 -11.82 -8.24
C GLN A 31 -1.58 -11.80 -9.68
N LYS A 32 -2.90 -11.93 -9.87
CA LYS A 32 -3.52 -11.83 -11.20
C LYS A 32 -3.34 -10.44 -11.81
N ALA A 33 -3.51 -9.38 -11.01
CA ALA A 33 -3.33 -8.01 -11.46
C ALA A 33 -1.88 -7.74 -11.88
N VAL A 34 -0.91 -8.17 -11.08
CA VAL A 34 0.52 -8.06 -11.39
C VAL A 34 0.85 -8.78 -12.70
N GLY A 35 0.39 -10.02 -12.89
CA GLY A 35 0.60 -10.76 -14.12
C GLY A 35 0.00 -10.07 -15.36
N GLN A 36 -1.20 -9.51 -15.24
CA GLN A 36 -1.85 -8.78 -16.33
C GLN A 36 -1.17 -7.45 -16.65
N VAL A 37 -0.74 -6.71 -15.62
CA VAL A 37 0.03 -5.47 -15.79
C VAL A 37 1.36 -5.80 -16.48
N TRP A 38 2.02 -6.88 -16.10
CA TRP A 38 3.28 -7.29 -16.72
C TRP A 38 3.12 -7.69 -18.17
N LYS A 39 2.10 -8.52 -18.46
CA LYS A 39 1.77 -8.92 -19.82
C LYS A 39 1.47 -7.72 -20.72
N LYS A 40 0.79 -6.70 -20.18
CA LYS A 40 0.52 -5.45 -20.90
C LYS A 40 1.75 -4.55 -21.06
N ALA A 41 2.63 -4.49 -20.07
CA ALA A 41 3.80 -3.62 -20.10
C ALA A 41 4.95 -4.20 -20.96
N THR A 42 5.20 -5.50 -20.83
CA THR A 42 6.38 -6.17 -21.41
C THR A 42 6.04 -7.00 -22.65
N GLY A 43 4.76 -7.29 -22.89
CA GLY A 43 4.29 -8.10 -24.02
C GLY A 43 4.60 -9.61 -23.90
N ASN A 44 5.29 -10.03 -22.86
CA ASN A 44 5.63 -11.42 -22.53
C ASN A 44 5.03 -11.83 -21.19
N ASP A 45 4.84 -13.15 -20.97
CA ASP A 45 4.33 -13.67 -19.69
C ASP A 45 5.28 -13.28 -18.54
N ALA A 46 4.68 -12.98 -17.38
CA ALA A 46 5.41 -12.46 -16.23
C ALA A 46 6.52 -13.46 -15.82
N PRO A 47 7.76 -13.00 -15.58
CA PRO A 47 8.87 -13.86 -15.18
C PRO A 47 8.47 -14.49 -13.86
N THR A 48 8.09 -15.76 -13.92
CA THR A 48 7.76 -16.56 -12.74
C THR A 48 8.95 -17.46 -12.37
N ASP A 49 10.02 -17.39 -13.15
CA ASP A 49 11.20 -18.23 -13.03
C ASP A 49 12.30 -17.46 -12.29
N THR A 50 12.34 -17.64 -10.98
CA THR A 50 13.24 -16.94 -10.06
C THR A 50 14.68 -17.49 -10.09
N ASP A 51 14.91 -18.60 -10.81
CA ASP A 51 16.19 -19.32 -10.87
C ASP A 51 17.09 -18.90 -12.04
N ASP A 52 16.65 -17.97 -12.89
CA ASP A 52 17.48 -17.42 -13.96
C ASP A 52 18.31 -16.23 -13.43
N PRO A 53 19.66 -16.27 -13.48
CA PRO A 53 20.51 -15.18 -12.94
C PRO A 53 20.25 -13.82 -13.59
N GLU A 54 19.72 -13.79 -14.82
CA GLU A 54 19.29 -12.55 -15.49
C GLU A 54 17.94 -12.04 -14.96
N VAL A 55 17.06 -12.95 -14.49
CA VAL A 55 15.82 -12.58 -13.79
C VAL A 55 16.13 -11.87 -12.49
N GLY A 56 17.20 -12.19 -11.76
CA GLY A 56 17.59 -11.45 -10.56
C GLY A 56 17.81 -9.94 -10.80
N ILE A 57 18.53 -9.58 -11.88
CA ILE A 57 18.80 -8.17 -12.24
C ILE A 57 17.55 -7.52 -12.83
N VAL A 58 16.85 -8.21 -13.75
CA VAL A 58 15.63 -7.68 -14.38
C VAL A 58 14.51 -7.49 -13.34
N GLN A 59 14.36 -8.42 -12.39
CA GLN A 59 13.40 -8.33 -11.28
C GLN A 59 13.79 -7.20 -10.32
N ALA A 60 15.07 -7.05 -9.98
CA ALA A 60 15.53 -5.94 -9.15
C ALA A 60 15.26 -4.58 -9.80
N VAL A 61 15.61 -4.42 -11.08
CA VAL A 61 15.37 -3.19 -11.84
C VAL A 61 13.88 -2.92 -11.98
N THR A 62 13.06 -3.94 -12.24
CA THR A 62 11.62 -3.72 -12.39
C THR A 62 10.95 -3.41 -11.05
N PHE A 63 11.36 -4.08 -9.97
CA PHE A 63 10.89 -3.75 -8.63
C PHE A 63 11.28 -2.33 -8.25
N ALA A 64 12.52 -1.92 -8.54
CA ALA A 64 12.98 -0.55 -8.32
C ALA A 64 12.19 0.47 -9.16
N ALA A 65 11.89 0.16 -10.43
CA ALA A 65 11.09 1.03 -11.28
C ALA A 65 9.65 1.19 -10.75
N VAL A 66 9.01 0.08 -10.35
CA VAL A 66 7.67 0.08 -9.76
C VAL A 66 7.66 0.81 -8.41
N ALA A 67 8.61 0.51 -7.54
CA ALA A 67 8.74 1.15 -6.23
C ALA A 67 9.03 2.65 -6.37
N GLY A 68 9.90 3.04 -7.29
CA GLY A 68 10.19 4.44 -7.61
C GLY A 68 8.95 5.17 -8.13
N ALA A 69 8.23 4.59 -9.08
CA ALA A 69 7.00 5.15 -9.60
C ALA A 69 5.92 5.28 -8.50
N ALA A 70 5.74 4.23 -7.69
CA ALA A 70 4.79 4.23 -6.58
C ALA A 70 5.13 5.29 -5.53
N ALA A 71 6.42 5.44 -5.16
CA ALA A 71 6.86 6.44 -4.19
C ALA A 71 6.62 7.87 -4.70
N VAL A 72 6.87 8.13 -5.98
CA VAL A 72 6.60 9.44 -6.59
C VAL A 72 5.10 9.75 -6.60
N LEU A 73 4.26 8.77 -6.99
CA LEU A 73 2.81 8.92 -6.98
C LEU A 73 2.28 9.11 -5.57
N ALA A 74 2.72 8.30 -4.61
CA ALA A 74 2.36 8.42 -3.21
C ALA A 74 2.73 9.80 -2.66
N ARG A 75 3.93 10.30 -2.97
CA ARG A 75 4.34 11.64 -2.54
C ARG A 75 3.52 12.75 -3.18
N ARG A 76 3.16 12.63 -4.47
CA ARG A 76 2.27 13.60 -5.14
C ARG A 76 0.87 13.59 -4.54
N LEU A 77 0.32 12.42 -4.29
CA LEU A 77 -0.99 12.27 -3.66
C LEU A 77 -0.96 12.77 -2.22
N ALA A 78 0.04 12.39 -1.43
CA ALA A 78 0.23 12.89 -0.07
C ALA A 78 0.44 14.40 -0.04
N ALA A 79 1.25 14.98 -0.93
CA ALA A 79 1.43 16.43 -1.03
C ALA A 79 0.13 17.13 -1.45
N SER A 80 -0.66 16.55 -2.36
CA SER A 80 -1.96 17.10 -2.77
C SER A 80 -2.99 17.05 -1.63
N GLN A 81 -2.96 16.00 -0.82
CA GLN A 81 -3.83 15.85 0.35
C GLN A 81 -3.37 16.72 1.51
N ALA A 82 -2.06 16.87 1.71
CA ALA A 82 -1.47 17.79 2.66
C ALA A 82 -1.82 19.24 2.31
N GLY A 83 -1.76 19.65 1.03
CA GLY A 83 -2.22 20.98 0.61
C GLY A 83 -3.69 21.26 0.96
N ARG A 84 -4.56 20.24 0.82
CA ARG A 84 -5.99 20.34 1.18
C ARG A 84 -6.23 20.38 2.70
N LEU A 85 -5.36 19.76 3.49
CA LEU A 85 -5.48 19.71 4.96
C LEU A 85 -4.77 20.90 5.64
N THR A 86 -3.59 21.29 5.16
CA THR A 86 -2.82 22.47 5.59
C THR A 86 -3.60 23.76 5.32
N GLY A 87 -4.31 23.88 4.19
CA GLY A 87 -5.19 25.02 3.92
C GLY A 87 -6.33 25.20 4.93
N ARG A 88 -6.67 24.16 5.71
CA ARG A 88 -7.70 24.23 6.75
C ARG A 88 -7.15 24.54 8.16
N PHE A 89 -5.83 24.48 8.35
CA PHE A 89 -5.18 24.68 9.66
C PHE A 89 -4.14 25.81 9.72
N PHE A 90 -3.50 26.18 8.60
CA PHE A 90 -2.43 27.19 8.55
C PHE A 90 -2.84 28.49 7.83
N GLY A 91 -4.14 28.83 7.90
CA GLY A 91 -4.68 30.11 7.42
C GLY A 91 -4.52 31.28 8.41
N SER A 92 -3.51 31.25 9.28
CA SER A 92 -3.19 32.38 10.18
C SER A 92 -1.77 32.83 9.84
N GLU A 93 -1.68 34.07 9.36
CA GLU A 93 -0.45 34.75 8.95
C GLU A 93 0.69 34.53 9.97
N PRO A 94 1.94 34.28 9.51
CA PRO A 94 3.09 34.40 10.40
C PRO A 94 3.12 35.85 10.93
N PRO A 95 3.15 36.07 12.25
CA PRO A 95 3.21 37.42 12.79
C PRO A 95 4.49 38.08 12.27
N ALA A 96 4.34 39.29 11.74
CA ALA A 96 5.37 40.06 11.05
C ALA A 96 6.45 40.62 12.01
N ASP A 97 6.62 40.05 13.20
CA ASP A 97 7.48 40.54 14.28
C ASP A 97 8.79 39.74 14.44
N ILE A 98 9.05 38.73 13.60
CA ILE A 98 10.28 37.91 13.65
C ILE A 98 11.35 38.37 12.63
N VAL A 99 11.15 39.53 11.97
CA VAL A 99 12.16 40.14 11.09
C VAL A 99 12.43 41.58 11.55
N ASP A 100 13.04 41.72 12.74
CA ASP A 100 13.85 42.88 13.14
C ASP A 100 15.08 42.36 13.92
#